data_AF-A0A6P4F9G5-F1
#
_entry.id   AF-A0A6P4F9G5-F1
#
_cell.length_a   1.000
_cell.length_b   1.000
_cell.length_c   1.000
_cell.angle_alpha   90.00
_cell.angle_beta   90.00
_cell.angle_gamma   90.00
#
_symmetry.space_group_name_H-M   'P 1'
#
loop_
_entity.id
_entity.type
_entity.pdbx_description
1 polymer ?
#
loop_
_entity_poly.entity_id
_entity_poly.type
_entity_poly.pdbx_seq_one_letter_code
_entity_poly.pdbx_strand_id
1 'polypeptide(L)'
;MKGFQSYINAAKRPRSIQSSLPFPVHYQQESKSINVVSFEEASELAKKFTKKPTDAEFLEFYGLFKQATVGDVNIEKPGALNLKEKAKYEAWNSNKGLSKEAAKEAYVKVYEKYAPKYA
;
A
#
# COMPACT_ATOMS: atom_id res chain seq x y z
N MET A 1 2.32 -26.03 -52.74
CA MET A 1 1.07 -25.24 -52.67
C MET A 1 1.46 -23.79 -52.35
N LYS A 2 1.19 -22.87 -53.29
CA LYS A 2 1.05 -21.39 -53.23
C LYS A 2 1.73 -20.68 -52.03
N GLY A 3 2.81 -19.91 -52.21
CA GLY A 3 2.82 -18.51 -52.71
C GLY A 3 2.81 -17.55 -51.50
N PHE A 4 3.60 -16.50 -51.32
CA PHE A 4 4.06 -15.42 -52.22
C PHE A 4 5.37 -14.83 -51.61
N GLN A 5 6.46 -14.70 -52.37
CA GLN A 5 6.92 -13.46 -53.03
C GLN A 5 6.93 -12.23 -52.10
N SER A 6 8.09 -11.66 -51.76
CA SER A 6 8.62 -10.38 -52.30
C SER A 6 9.10 -9.53 -51.11
N TYR A 7 10.09 -8.65 -51.12
CA TYR A 7 11.14 -8.25 -52.07
C TYR A 7 12.01 -7.22 -51.30
N ILE A 8 13.34 -7.37 -51.40
CA ILE A 8 14.40 -6.34 -51.56
C ILE A 8 14.31 -4.96 -50.87
N ASN A 9 15.39 -4.62 -50.15
CA ASN A 9 16.33 -3.49 -50.35
C ASN A 9 16.86 -2.99 -48.99
N ALA A 10 18.12 -3.23 -48.61
CA ALA A 10 19.34 -2.55 -49.08
C ALA A 10 19.34 -1.03 -48.80
N ALA A 11 19.91 -0.61 -47.66
CA ALA A 11 20.56 0.69 -47.55
C ALA A 11 21.64 0.66 -46.44
N LYS A 12 22.90 0.80 -46.86
CA LYS A 12 24.07 1.03 -46.00
C LYS A 12 24.40 2.53 -45.95
N ARG A 13 24.64 3.05 -44.73
CA ARG A 13 25.53 4.18 -44.32
C ARG A 13 25.05 5.63 -44.62
N PRO A 14 25.56 6.72 -43.96
CA PRO A 14 26.76 6.88 -43.10
C PRO A 14 26.61 7.77 -41.82
N ARG A 15 27.78 7.96 -41.16
CA ARG A 15 28.20 8.76 -39.97
C ARG A 15 27.59 10.15 -39.70
N SER A 16 27.44 10.41 -38.39
CA SER A 16 27.76 11.65 -37.63
C SER A 16 26.98 12.95 -37.88
N ILE A 17 26.01 13.26 -37.01
CA ILE A 17 25.67 14.64 -36.59
C ILE A 17 25.36 14.61 -35.08
N GLN A 18 26.09 15.39 -34.28
CA GLN A 18 25.83 15.63 -32.86
C GLN A 18 24.63 16.58 -32.69
N SER A 19 23.64 16.22 -31.88
CA SER A 19 22.87 17.19 -31.10
C SER A 19 22.08 16.53 -29.95
N SER A 20 22.43 16.94 -28.73
CA SER A 20 21.64 16.86 -27.48
C SER A 20 21.09 15.50 -27.03
N LEU A 21 21.85 14.78 -26.18
CA LEU A 21 21.24 13.98 -25.11
C LEU A 21 20.56 14.95 -24.12
N PRO A 22 19.37 14.63 -23.58
CA PRO A 22 19.31 13.80 -22.37
C PRO A 22 18.06 12.89 -22.38
N PHE A 23 18.02 11.67 -21.88
CA PHE A 23 18.38 11.14 -20.57
C PHE A 23 18.68 9.65 -20.79
N PRO A 24 19.50 9.02 -19.95
CA PRO A 24 19.71 7.59 -20.04
C PRO A 24 18.35 6.90 -19.83
N VAL A 25 18.00 5.94 -20.69
CA VAL A 25 16.95 4.96 -20.37
C VAL A 25 17.51 4.07 -19.26
N HIS A 26 17.68 4.65 -18.07
CA HIS A 26 17.49 3.89 -16.86
C HIS A 26 16.03 3.50 -16.98
N TYR A 27 15.81 2.22 -17.29
CA TYR A 27 14.60 1.58 -16.83
C TYR A 27 14.61 1.82 -15.33
N GLN A 28 13.92 2.88 -14.89
CA GLN A 28 13.60 3.05 -13.49
C GLN A 28 12.71 1.85 -13.23
N GLN A 29 13.33 0.75 -12.80
CA GLN A 29 12.65 -0.16 -11.89
C GLN A 29 12.27 0.77 -10.75
N GLU A 30 11.07 1.33 -10.80
CA GLU A 30 10.36 1.68 -9.60
C GLU A 30 10.29 0.37 -8.84
N SER A 31 11.34 0.13 -8.06
CA SER A 31 11.29 -0.72 -6.91
C SER A 31 10.13 -0.13 -6.13
N LYS A 32 8.95 -0.70 -6.34
CA LYS A 32 7.94 -0.80 -5.32
C LYS A 32 8.68 -1.53 -4.22
N SER A 33 9.40 -0.75 -3.41
CA SER A 33 9.98 -1.20 -2.17
C SER A 33 8.77 -1.62 -1.39
N ILE A 34 8.43 -2.90 -1.53
CA ILE A 34 7.69 -3.62 -0.51
C ILE A 34 8.69 -3.64 0.62
N ASN A 35 8.76 -2.51 1.32
CA ASN A 35 9.43 -2.40 2.58
C ASN A 35 8.57 -3.33 3.42
N VAL A 36 9.06 -4.55 3.68
CA VAL A 36 8.37 -5.50 4.56
C VAL A 36 8.52 -4.90 5.96
N VAL A 37 7.77 -3.84 6.22
CA VAL A 37 7.73 -3.15 7.49
C VAL A 37 6.97 -4.08 8.41
N SER A 38 7.59 -4.49 9.50
CA SER A 38 6.89 -5.28 10.50
C SER A 38 5.70 -4.49 11.05
N PHE A 39 4.69 -5.18 11.56
CA PHE A 39 3.53 -4.52 12.19
C PHE A 39 3.95 -3.52 13.28
N GLU A 40 4.98 -3.84 14.05
CA GLU A 40 5.50 -2.99 15.12
C GLU A 40 6.10 -1.71 14.54
N GLU A 41 6.98 -1.83 13.54
CA GLU A 41 7.55 -0.68 12.84
C GLU A 41 6.48 0.15 12.14
N ALA A 42 5.49 -0.47 11.48
CA ALA A 42 4.40 0.23 10.82
C ALA A 42 3.58 1.02 11.85
N SER A 43 3.39 0.47 13.05
CA SER A 43 2.70 1.15 14.14
C SER A 43 3.51 2.33 14.69
N GLU A 44 4.83 2.21 14.79
CA GLU A 44 5.71 3.28 15.23
C GLU A 44 5.80 4.40 14.19
N LEU A 45 5.87 4.05 12.91
CA LEU A 45 5.86 5.02 11.82
C LEU A 45 4.49 5.71 11.70
N ALA A 46 3.38 4.98 11.88
CA ALA A 46 2.04 5.56 11.90
C ALA A 46 1.87 6.58 13.05
N LYS A 47 2.53 6.38 14.19
CA LYS A 47 2.57 7.36 15.29
C LYS A 47 3.41 8.59 14.95
N LYS A 48 4.41 8.45 14.08
CA LYS A 48 5.32 9.51 13.64
C LYS A 48 4.76 10.35 12.48
N PHE A 49 3.54 10.07 12.00
CA PHE A 49 2.91 10.87 10.96
C PHE A 49 2.83 12.35 11.34
N THR A 50 3.27 13.20 10.42
CA THR A 50 3.31 14.66 10.62
C THR A 50 1.92 15.27 10.71
N LYS A 51 0.93 14.61 10.09
CA LYS A 51 -0.49 15.01 10.12
C LYS A 51 -1.32 13.92 10.79
N LYS A 52 -2.36 14.35 11.50
CA LYS A 52 -3.32 13.42 12.10
C LYS A 52 -4.15 12.76 11.00
N PRO A 53 -4.23 11.42 10.96
CA PRO A 53 -5.16 10.74 10.06
C PRO A 53 -6.60 11.13 10.39
N THR A 54 -7.47 11.03 9.39
CA THR A 54 -8.90 11.25 9.54
C THR A 54 -9.50 10.18 10.46
N ASP A 55 -10.61 10.46 11.15
CA ASP A 55 -11.25 9.49 12.04
C ASP A 55 -11.49 8.13 11.35
N ALA A 56 -11.92 8.13 10.07
CA ALA A 56 -12.12 6.90 9.30
C ALA A 56 -10.83 6.08 9.12
N GLU A 57 -9.72 6.73 8.81
CA GLU A 57 -8.42 6.09 8.61
C GLU A 57 -7.88 5.58 9.95
N PHE A 58 -8.00 6.39 11.00
CA PHE A 58 -7.67 5.98 12.37
C PHE A 58 -8.46 4.73 12.79
N LEU A 59 -9.76 4.67 12.48
CA LEU A 59 -10.60 3.52 12.80
C LEU A 59 -10.17 2.26 12.04
N GLU A 60 -9.76 2.38 10.79
CA GLU A 60 -9.23 1.26 9.99
C GLU A 60 -7.94 0.70 10.62
N PHE A 61 -6.99 1.57 10.97
CA PHE A 61 -5.78 1.18 11.71
C PHE A 61 -6.12 0.56 13.07
N TYR A 62 -7.05 1.16 13.81
CA TYR A 62 -7.43 0.71 15.15
C TYR A 62 -8.05 -0.70 15.11
N GLY A 63 -8.98 -0.95 14.20
CA GLY A 63 -9.63 -2.25 14.07
C GLY A 63 -8.64 -3.37 13.78
N LEU A 64 -7.73 -3.14 12.81
CA LEU A 64 -6.67 -4.08 12.46
C LEU A 64 -5.65 -4.27 13.58
N PHE A 65 -5.26 -3.19 14.26
CA PHE A 65 -4.34 -3.24 15.40
C PHE A 65 -4.93 -4.08 16.55
N LYS A 66 -6.21 -3.86 16.86
CA LYS A 66 -6.91 -4.63 17.91
C LYS A 66 -7.04 -6.10 17.55
N GLN A 67 -7.37 -6.41 16.29
CA GLN A 67 -7.44 -7.78 15.81
C GLN A 67 -6.06 -8.46 15.80
N ALA A 68 -5.00 -7.75 15.41
CA ALA A 68 -3.63 -8.25 15.38
C ALA A 68 -3.07 -8.56 16.79
N THR A 69 -3.46 -7.77 17.80
CA THR A 69 -2.93 -7.88 19.17
C THR A 69 -3.81 -8.78 20.04
N VAL A 70 -5.08 -8.41 20.18
CA VAL A 70 -6.05 -9.11 21.02
C VAL A 70 -6.62 -10.32 20.28
N GLY A 71 -6.92 -10.18 18.99
CA GLY A 71 -7.76 -11.13 18.26
C GLY A 71 -9.21 -10.63 18.25
N ASP A 72 -10.14 -11.57 18.18
CA ASP A 72 -11.57 -11.28 18.08
C ASP A 72 -12.07 -10.35 19.19
N VAL A 73 -13.02 -9.48 18.81
CA VAL A 73 -13.64 -8.55 19.73
C VAL A 73 -14.30 -9.30 20.90
N ASN A 74 -13.88 -8.94 22.11
CA ASN A 74 -14.28 -9.59 23.37
C ASN A 74 -14.95 -8.61 24.35
N ILE A 75 -15.29 -7.41 23.87
CA ILE A 75 -15.99 -6.39 24.64
C ILE A 75 -17.45 -6.30 24.18
N GLU A 76 -18.33 -5.81 25.05
CA GLU A 76 -19.72 -5.55 24.69
C GLU A 76 -19.83 -4.29 23.82
N LYS A 77 -20.90 -4.23 23.01
CA LYS A 77 -21.14 -3.06 22.15
C LYS A 77 -21.40 -1.84 23.04
N PRO A 78 -20.58 -0.76 22.93
CA PRO A 78 -20.77 0.43 23.74
C PRO A 78 -22.10 1.12 23.43
N GLY A 79 -22.68 1.78 24.43
CA GLY A 79 -23.97 2.45 24.34
C GLY A 79 -24.00 3.55 23.27
N ALA A 80 -25.19 3.79 22.70
CA ALA A 80 -25.39 4.73 21.58
C ALA A 80 -24.98 6.19 21.87
N LEU A 81 -24.82 6.56 23.14
CA LEU A 81 -24.38 7.88 23.56
C LEU A 81 -22.90 8.15 23.21
N ASN A 82 -22.09 7.10 23.02
CA ASN A 82 -20.66 7.21 22.73
C ASN A 82 -20.35 6.81 21.28
N LEU A 83 -20.71 7.65 20.32
CA LEU A 83 -20.52 7.39 18.87
C LEU A 83 -19.07 7.05 18.50
N LYS A 84 -18.08 7.68 19.14
CA LYS A 84 -16.65 7.42 18.91
C LYS A 84 -16.25 6.01 19.34
N GLU A 85 -16.73 5.56 20.49
CA GLU A 85 -16.43 4.22 21.00
C GLU A 85 -17.16 3.16 20.19
N LYS A 86 -18.41 3.45 19.80
CA LYS A 86 -19.17 2.60 18.88
C LYS A 86 -18.45 2.43 17.55
N ALA A 87 -17.89 3.49 16.98
CA ALA A 87 -17.15 3.39 15.72
C ALA A 87 -15.87 2.54 15.86
N LYS A 88 -15.11 2.71 16.96
CA LYS A 88 -13.94 1.87 17.28
C LYS A 88 -14.31 0.40 17.43
N TYR A 89 -15.41 0.13 18.14
CA TYR A 89 -15.97 -1.19 18.31
C TYR A 89 -16.38 -1.79 16.96
N GLU A 90 -17.10 -1.04 16.13
CA GLU A 90 -17.55 -1.52 14.82
C GLU A 90 -16.37 -1.80 13.88
N ALA A 91 -15.33 -0.99 13.89
CA ALA A 91 -14.11 -1.25 13.12
C ALA A 91 -13.38 -2.52 13.57
N TRP A 92 -13.31 -2.77 14.88
CA TRP A 92 -12.72 -4.01 15.41
C TRP A 92 -13.61 -5.22 15.12
N ASN A 93 -14.92 -5.11 15.36
CA ASN A 93 -15.90 -6.17 15.11
C ASN A 93 -16.00 -6.53 13.62
N SER A 94 -15.78 -5.58 12.71
CA SER A 94 -15.74 -5.84 11.26
C SER A 94 -14.59 -6.75 10.85
N ASN A 95 -13.52 -6.80 11.65
CA ASN A 95 -12.36 -7.65 11.43
C ASN A 95 -12.44 -8.97 12.20
N LYS A 96 -13.57 -9.29 12.86
CA LYS A 96 -13.75 -10.54 13.60
C LYS A 96 -13.57 -11.76 12.68
N GLY A 97 -12.83 -12.76 13.15
CA GLY A 97 -12.50 -13.96 12.38
C GLY A 97 -11.23 -13.85 11.55
N LEU A 98 -10.60 -12.67 11.44
CA LEU A 98 -9.25 -12.54 10.88
C LEU A 98 -8.21 -13.11 11.85
N SER A 99 -7.28 -13.93 11.34
CA SER A 99 -6.13 -14.35 12.13
C SER A 99 -5.24 -13.16 12.48
N LYS A 100 -4.49 -13.28 13.57
CA LYS A 100 -3.57 -12.22 14.01
C LYS A 100 -2.54 -11.88 12.93
N GLU A 101 -2.07 -12.88 12.18
CA GLU A 101 -1.13 -12.73 11.08
C GLU A 101 -1.74 -11.94 9.92
N ALA A 102 -2.94 -12.34 9.47
CA ALA A 102 -3.65 -11.64 8.41
C ALA A 102 -3.98 -10.19 8.80
N ALA A 103 -4.32 -9.94 10.06
CA ALA A 103 -4.57 -8.60 10.57
C ALA A 103 -3.30 -7.73 10.57
N LYS A 104 -2.13 -8.30 10.93
CA LYS A 104 -0.83 -7.62 10.84
C LYS A 104 -0.47 -7.27 9.40
N GLU A 105 -0.63 -8.21 8.47
CA GLU A 105 -0.37 -7.97 7.05
C GLU A 105 -1.30 -6.89 6.47
N ALA A 106 -2.59 -6.95 6.81
CA ALA A 106 -3.54 -5.92 6.42
C ALA A 106 -3.16 -4.55 7.00
N TYR A 107 -2.72 -4.48 8.26
CA TYR A 107 -2.26 -3.25 8.88
C TYR A 107 -1.08 -2.63 8.12
N VAL A 108 -0.10 -3.45 7.73
CA VAL A 108 1.06 -2.98 6.94
C VAL A 108 0.62 -2.45 5.57
N LYS A 109 -0.30 -3.14 4.88
CA LYS A 109 -0.86 -2.66 3.61
C LYS A 109 -1.58 -1.33 3.75
N VAL A 110 -2.35 -1.17 4.82
CA VAL A 110 -3.05 0.08 5.14
C VAL A 110 -2.03 1.18 5.44
N TYR A 111 -0.98 0.88 6.20
CA TYR A 111 0.12 1.81 6.44
C TYR A 111 0.79 2.27 5.13
N GLU A 112 1.17 1.35 4.24
CA GLU A 112 1.78 1.68 2.94
C GLU A 112 0.89 2.57 2.07
N LYS A 113 -0.43 2.34 2.10
CA LYS A 113 -1.42 3.16 1.38
C LYS A 113 -1.45 4.60 1.91
N TYR A 114 -1.30 4.80 3.22
CA TYR A 114 -1.40 6.11 3.87
C TYR A 114 -0.05 6.80 4.11
N ALA A 115 1.05 6.05 4.09
CA ALA A 115 2.40 6.56 4.22
C ALA A 115 2.68 7.75 3.27
N PRO A 116 2.43 7.70 1.95
CA PRO A 116 2.71 8.86 1.08
C PRO A 116 1.84 10.08 1.38
N LYS A 117 0.73 9.92 2.10
CA LYS A 117 -0.18 11.01 2.47
C LYS A 117 0.24 11.72 3.76
N TYR A 118 0.94 11.00 4.65
CA TYR A 118 1.21 11.40 6.03
C TYR A 118 2.67 11.29 6.49
N ALA A 119 3.55 10.74 5.65
CA ALA A 119 5.01 10.76 5.80
C ALA A 119 5.57 12.18 5.75
#